data_AF-A0A8B8CXS2-F1
#
_entry.id   AF-A0A8B8CXS2-F1
#
_cell.length_a   1.000
_cell.length_b   1.000
_cell.length_c   1.000
_cell.angle_alpha   90.00
_cell.angle_beta   90.00
_cell.angle_gamma   90.00
#
_symmetry.space_group_name_H-M   'P 1'
#
loop_
_entity.id
_entity.type
_entity.pdbx_description
1 polymer ?
#
loop_
_entity_poly.entity_id
_entity_poly.type
_entity_poly.pdbx_seq_one_letter_code
_entity_poly.pdbx_strand_id
1 'polypeptide(L)'
;MGTVLQKITSEEAEAVVIAPIWPTQHWFPQLLHMICENSYLLPDIPHLLTLPENHQKRHPLRKMRLGVFRVSGKPSKIEDYRRKLKPFFSHHGETQLKNSIGHILKKWVSFCDKRKINFFFEANVTNVLSFLTELYQCGLGYSCLNTARSALSSFLLFDNDLNIGTHPLVRRFLKGVFILRPALPRYNVTWDVNIVLDYLKSLSPLASLSLLQLSQKLLMLLAILSGQRGQTLHLIDIRNIHILETSVKIVNGDLLKTSNPRSHLGELNFSNYEIDTDLCIVRTISYYLQRTEQLRGSHTRLFITTQRPYKPVSRDTIGRWLKTIMQISGIDVTIFKPHSTRAASTSAARGLKIPVDTILRTVGWSKDSVFRKYYSKPISMNATMSEKLLEKFK
;
A
#
# COMPACT_ATOMS: atom_id res chain seq x y z
N MET A 1 21.03 -22.38 -21.01
CA MET A 1 21.25 -22.27 -19.54
C MET A 1 20.45 -23.30 -18.75
N GLY A 2 19.13 -23.43 -18.93
CA GLY A 2 18.33 -24.47 -18.25
C GLY A 2 18.83 -25.90 -18.49
N THR A 3 19.21 -26.24 -19.72
CA THR A 3 19.82 -27.54 -20.08
C THR A 3 21.16 -27.81 -19.39
N VAL A 4 21.98 -26.78 -19.20
CA VAL A 4 23.27 -26.86 -18.49
C VAL A 4 23.04 -27.18 -17.02
N LEU A 5 22.07 -26.52 -16.38
CA LEU A 5 21.70 -26.78 -14.99
C LEU A 5 21.11 -28.17 -14.80
N GLN A 6 20.26 -28.64 -15.73
CA GLN A 6 19.73 -30.00 -15.71
C GLN A 6 20.85 -31.04 -15.79
N LYS A 7 21.86 -30.82 -16.64
CA LYS A 7 23.01 -31.72 -16.76
C LYS A 7 23.85 -31.77 -15.47
N ILE A 8 24.09 -30.61 -14.86
CA ILE A 8 24.79 -30.52 -13.56
C ILE A 8 24.02 -31.30 -12.48
N THR A 9 22.68 -31.22 -12.47
CA THR A 9 21.83 -32.00 -11.56
C THR A 9 21.92 -33.51 -11.86
N SER A 10 21.79 -33.93 -13.13
CA SER A 10 21.76 -35.36 -13.48
C SER A 10 23.09 -36.07 -13.26
N GLU A 11 24.21 -35.35 -13.41
CA GLU A 11 25.56 -35.88 -13.23
C GLU A 11 26.11 -35.66 -11.81
N GLU A 12 25.31 -35.10 -10.90
CA GLU A 12 25.73 -34.72 -9.55
C GLU A 12 27.03 -33.90 -9.52
N ALA A 13 27.26 -33.10 -10.57
CA ALA A 13 28.51 -32.42 -10.80
C ALA A 13 28.60 -31.11 -10.00
N GLU A 14 29.81 -30.60 -9.84
CA GLU A 14 30.05 -29.23 -9.38
C GLU A 14 30.58 -28.40 -10.52
N ALA A 15 30.05 -27.18 -10.66
CA ALA A 15 30.43 -26.30 -11.75
C ALA A 15 30.51 -24.85 -11.28
N VAL A 16 31.42 -24.11 -11.91
CA VAL A 16 31.42 -22.65 -11.86
C VAL A 16 30.67 -22.14 -13.07
N VAL A 17 29.55 -21.48 -12.80
CA VAL A 17 28.64 -20.95 -13.80
C VAL A 17 28.77 -19.44 -13.85
N ILE A 18 29.11 -18.89 -15.02
CA ILE A 18 29.05 -17.45 -15.27
C ILE A 18 27.74 -17.17 -16.00
N ALA A 19 26.84 -16.43 -15.36
CA ALA A 19 25.50 -16.17 -15.89
C ALA A 19 25.04 -14.73 -15.61
N PRO A 20 24.16 -14.15 -16.44
CA PRO A 20 23.59 -12.84 -16.18
C PRO A 20 22.69 -12.85 -14.95
N ILE A 21 22.75 -11.78 -14.15
CA ILE A 21 21.79 -11.53 -13.08
C ILE A 21 20.46 -11.12 -13.72
N TRP A 22 19.58 -12.09 -13.90
CA TRP A 22 18.35 -11.92 -14.67
C TRP A 22 17.12 -12.56 -13.99
N PRO A 23 16.56 -11.92 -12.95
CA PRO A 23 15.48 -12.49 -12.13
C PRO A 23 14.20 -12.90 -12.88
N THR A 24 13.99 -12.34 -14.07
CA THR A 24 12.81 -12.63 -14.91
C THR A 24 12.98 -13.86 -15.80
N GLN A 25 14.17 -14.47 -15.87
CA GLN A 25 14.42 -15.65 -16.69
C GLN A 25 14.09 -16.94 -15.92
N HIS A 26 13.45 -17.90 -16.60
CA HIS A 26 12.94 -19.14 -15.99
C HIS A 26 14.03 -20.01 -15.33
N TRP A 27 15.26 -19.98 -15.85
CA TRP A 27 16.39 -20.75 -15.33
C TRP A 27 17.08 -20.08 -14.13
N PHE A 28 16.84 -18.79 -13.89
CA PHE A 28 17.54 -18.03 -12.86
C PHE A 28 17.17 -18.47 -11.43
N PRO A 29 15.88 -18.72 -11.09
CA PRO A 29 15.52 -19.34 -9.82
C PRO A 29 16.19 -20.71 -9.63
N GLN A 30 16.22 -21.55 -10.65
CA GLN A 30 16.88 -22.87 -10.57
C GLN A 30 18.38 -22.74 -10.26
N LEU A 31 19.07 -21.82 -10.92
CA LEU A 31 20.47 -21.51 -10.65
C LEU A 31 20.70 -21.14 -9.18
N LEU A 32 19.85 -20.27 -8.60
CA LEU A 32 19.97 -19.85 -7.21
C LEU A 32 19.77 -21.01 -6.22
N HIS A 33 18.89 -21.96 -6.55
CA HIS A 33 18.64 -23.13 -5.70
C HIS A 33 19.81 -24.12 -5.70
N MET A 34 20.68 -24.07 -6.71
CA MET A 34 21.82 -24.98 -6.85
C MET A 34 23.13 -24.43 -6.29
N ILE A 35 23.14 -23.20 -5.75
CA ILE A 35 24.33 -22.57 -5.20
C ILE A 35 24.82 -23.35 -3.96
N CYS A 36 26.13 -23.64 -3.93
CA CYS A 36 26.78 -24.34 -2.82
C CYS A 36 27.91 -23.55 -2.16
N GLU A 37 28.28 -22.38 -2.69
CA GLU A 37 29.26 -21.46 -2.10
C GLU A 37 28.89 -20.00 -2.41
N ASN A 38 29.60 -19.03 -1.82
CA ASN A 38 29.39 -17.61 -2.08
C ASN A 38 29.54 -17.26 -3.56
N SER A 39 28.59 -16.51 -4.11
CA SER A 39 28.63 -16.03 -5.49
C SER A 39 29.35 -14.69 -5.61
N TYR A 40 30.01 -14.48 -6.75
CA TYR A 40 30.78 -13.27 -7.03
C TYR A 40 30.16 -12.53 -8.19
N LEU A 41 30.13 -11.20 -8.12
CA LEU A 41 29.74 -10.40 -9.28
C LEU A 41 30.97 -10.01 -10.08
N LEU A 42 30.91 -10.17 -11.40
CA LEU A 42 31.96 -9.68 -12.27
C LEU A 42 31.95 -8.15 -12.36
N PRO A 43 33.12 -7.49 -12.30
CA PRO A 43 33.24 -6.04 -12.42
C PRO A 43 32.85 -5.60 -13.84
N ASP A 44 32.16 -4.46 -13.95
CA ASP A 44 31.76 -3.90 -15.25
C ASP A 44 32.98 -3.30 -15.98
N ILE A 45 33.70 -4.16 -16.72
CA ILE A 45 34.88 -3.76 -17.50
C ILE A 45 34.55 -3.65 -18.99
N PRO A 46 35.15 -2.67 -19.71
CA PRO A 46 34.99 -2.42 -21.14
C PRO A 46 34.99 -3.62 -22.08
N HIS A 47 35.70 -4.69 -21.74
CA HIS A 47 35.89 -5.87 -22.57
C HIS A 47 35.24 -7.13 -21.98
N LEU A 48 34.39 -7.00 -20.95
CA LEU A 48 33.75 -8.15 -20.32
C LEU A 48 32.75 -8.86 -21.24
N LEU A 49 32.02 -8.07 -22.03
CA LEU A 49 30.99 -8.54 -22.94
C LEU A 49 31.30 -7.99 -24.34
N THR A 50 31.98 -8.80 -25.15
CA THR A 50 32.30 -8.49 -26.55
C THR A 50 31.49 -9.36 -27.49
N LEU A 51 31.32 -8.92 -28.73
CA LEU A 51 30.69 -9.74 -29.76
C LEU A 51 31.61 -10.91 -30.13
N PRO A 52 31.09 -12.13 -30.34
CA PRO A 52 31.91 -13.29 -30.76
C PRO A 52 32.63 -13.04 -32.09
N GLU A 53 31.99 -12.31 -33.00
CA GLU A 53 32.51 -12.00 -34.33
C GLU A 53 33.52 -10.85 -34.33
N ASN A 54 33.57 -10.03 -33.27
CA ASN A 54 34.49 -8.90 -33.17
C ASN A 54 34.76 -8.51 -31.71
N HIS A 55 35.91 -8.95 -31.20
CA HIS A 55 36.35 -8.70 -29.82
C HIS A 55 36.62 -7.22 -29.49
N GLN A 56 36.73 -6.35 -30.49
CA GLN A 56 36.86 -4.90 -30.28
C GLN A 56 35.49 -4.21 -30.17
N LYS A 57 34.40 -4.85 -30.60
CA LYS A 57 33.03 -4.33 -30.48
C LYS A 57 32.34 -4.88 -29.23
N ARG A 58 31.87 -3.96 -28.37
CA ARG A 58 31.09 -4.31 -27.17
C ARG A 58 29.71 -4.87 -27.51
N HIS A 59 29.23 -5.78 -26.68
CA HIS A 59 27.90 -6.36 -26.76
C HIS A 59 26.79 -5.30 -26.54
N PRO A 60 25.67 -5.35 -27.29
CA PRO A 60 24.60 -4.34 -27.21
C PRO A 60 23.87 -4.27 -25.85
N LEU A 61 23.92 -5.33 -25.03
CA LEU A 61 23.33 -5.35 -23.69
C LEU A 61 24.23 -4.67 -22.64
N ARG A 62 24.39 -3.35 -22.77
CA ARG A 62 25.32 -2.50 -21.97
C ARG A 62 25.06 -2.43 -20.46
N LYS A 63 23.95 -2.96 -19.97
CA LYS A 63 23.55 -2.94 -18.55
C LYS A 63 23.48 -4.34 -17.92
N MET A 64 23.89 -5.37 -18.66
CA MET A 64 23.80 -6.75 -18.20
C MET A 64 24.93 -7.03 -17.22
N ARG A 65 24.60 -7.32 -15.97
CA ARG A 65 25.57 -7.72 -14.94
C ARG A 65 25.74 -9.23 -14.96
N LEU A 66 26.99 -9.69 -14.94
CA LEU A 66 27.30 -11.12 -14.84
C LEU A 66 27.68 -11.48 -13.41
N GLY A 67 27.18 -12.63 -12.95
CA GLY A 67 27.62 -13.28 -11.72
C GLY A 67 28.33 -14.58 -12.01
N VAL A 68 29.28 -14.92 -11.15
CA VAL A 68 29.96 -16.21 -11.04
C VAL A 68 29.30 -16.95 -9.88
N PHE A 69 28.71 -18.09 -10.17
CA PHE A 69 27.96 -18.92 -9.24
C PHE A 69 28.61 -20.28 -9.16
N ARG A 70 29.05 -20.68 -7.97
CA ARG A 70 29.46 -22.06 -7.73
C ARG A 70 28.23 -22.88 -7.38
N VAL A 71 27.92 -23.85 -8.23
CA VAL A 71 26.71 -24.66 -8.13
C VAL A 71 27.05 -26.13 -8.06
N SER A 72 26.19 -26.90 -7.41
CA SER A 72 26.31 -28.35 -7.29
C SER A 72 25.01 -29.04 -7.68
N GLY A 73 25.12 -30.21 -8.30
CA GLY A 73 24.01 -31.16 -8.45
C GLY A 73 23.76 -32.00 -7.19
N LYS A 74 24.70 -32.04 -6.24
CA LYS A 74 24.61 -32.85 -5.01
C LYS A 74 23.74 -32.15 -3.97
N PRO A 75 22.59 -32.75 -3.57
CA PRO A 75 21.70 -32.15 -2.58
C PRO A 75 22.37 -31.88 -1.23
N SER A 76 23.26 -32.78 -0.78
CA SER A 76 23.98 -32.65 0.50
C SER A 76 24.83 -31.39 0.58
N LYS A 77 25.57 -31.03 -0.48
CA LYS A 77 26.37 -29.79 -0.53
C LYS A 77 25.53 -28.53 -0.57
N ILE A 78 24.40 -28.56 -1.30
CA ILE A 78 23.44 -27.45 -1.30
C ILE A 78 22.85 -27.29 0.10
N GLU A 79 22.45 -28.38 0.75
CA GLU A 79 21.90 -28.36 2.11
C GLU A 79 22.91 -27.86 3.13
N ASP A 80 24.15 -28.34 3.10
CA ASP A 80 25.21 -27.89 4.01
C ASP A 80 25.48 -26.38 3.85
N TYR A 81 25.49 -25.89 2.61
CA TYR A 81 25.57 -24.45 2.35
C TYR A 81 24.33 -23.72 2.87
N ARG A 82 23.12 -24.23 2.61
CA ARG A 82 21.87 -23.65 3.13
C ARG A 82 21.76 -23.69 4.66
N ARG A 83 22.37 -24.66 5.33
CA ARG A 83 22.46 -24.72 6.81
C ARG A 83 23.45 -23.69 7.36
N LYS A 84 24.52 -23.39 6.60
CA LYS A 84 25.44 -22.27 6.89
C LYS A 84 24.77 -20.90 6.65
N LEU A 85 23.80 -20.85 5.75
CA LEU A 85 22.93 -19.67 5.56
C LEU A 85 21.88 -19.63 6.68
N LYS A 86 21.80 -18.53 7.44
CA LYS A 86 20.79 -18.41 8.51
C LYS A 86 19.37 -18.56 7.92
N PRO A 87 18.48 -19.39 8.52
CA PRO A 87 17.12 -19.54 8.02
C PRO A 87 16.34 -18.23 8.21
N PHE A 88 15.95 -17.60 7.10
CA PHE A 88 15.04 -16.46 7.13
C PHE A 88 13.60 -16.98 7.13
N PHE A 89 12.94 -16.90 8.28
CA PHE A 89 11.48 -17.00 8.36
C PHE A 89 10.84 -15.78 7.69
N SER A 90 10.49 -15.89 6.41
CA SER A 90 9.55 -14.98 5.78
C SER A 90 8.14 -15.25 6.29
N HIS A 91 7.57 -14.32 7.05
CA HIS A 91 6.16 -14.37 7.41
C HIS A 91 5.29 -14.35 6.14
N HIS A 92 4.39 -15.32 6.02
CA HIS A 92 3.41 -15.39 4.94
C HIS A 92 2.47 -14.17 5.00
N GLY A 93 2.48 -13.37 3.93
CA GLY A 93 1.63 -12.18 3.78
C GLY A 93 2.12 -11.16 2.74
N GLU A 94 2.95 -11.57 1.77
CA GLU A 94 3.48 -10.65 0.77
C GLU A 94 2.45 -10.31 -0.32
N THR A 95 1.72 -9.22 -0.14
CA THR A 95 1.11 -8.55 -1.32
C THR A 95 1.08 -7.02 -1.25
N GLN A 96 1.76 -6.37 -0.31
CA GLN A 96 1.75 -4.88 -0.25
C GLN A 96 3.09 -4.14 -0.05
N LEU A 97 4.26 -4.79 -0.04
CA LEU A 97 5.55 -4.11 0.15
C LEU A 97 6.46 -4.02 -1.09
N LYS A 98 6.07 -4.59 -2.24
CA LYS A 98 6.93 -4.67 -3.44
C LYS A 98 7.33 -3.29 -4.00
N ASN A 99 6.43 -2.29 -3.99
CA ASN A 99 6.70 -0.99 -4.64
C ASN A 99 7.64 -0.09 -3.84
N SER A 100 7.49 -0.04 -2.51
CA SER A 100 8.32 0.85 -1.66
C SER A 100 9.72 0.28 -1.47
N ILE A 101 9.83 -1.03 -1.18
CA ILE A 101 11.14 -1.70 -1.04
C ILE A 101 11.91 -1.64 -2.36
N GLY A 102 11.26 -1.97 -3.49
CA GLY A 102 11.90 -1.91 -4.80
C GLY A 102 12.38 -0.50 -5.18
N HIS A 103 11.61 0.54 -4.85
CA HIS A 103 12.03 1.92 -5.08
C HIS A 103 13.21 2.33 -4.18
N ILE A 104 13.18 1.98 -2.88
CA ILE A 104 14.29 2.24 -1.95
C ILE A 104 15.55 1.49 -2.38
N LEU A 105 15.41 0.23 -2.80
CA LEU A 105 16.50 -0.59 -3.31
C LEU A 105 17.16 0.06 -4.53
N LYS A 106 16.38 0.54 -5.51
CA LYS A 106 16.91 1.27 -6.67
C LYS A 106 17.71 2.52 -6.24
N LYS A 107 17.20 3.28 -5.27
CA LYS A 107 17.91 4.45 -4.73
C LYS A 107 19.20 4.06 -4.01
N TRP A 108 19.17 2.99 -3.22
CA TRP A 108 20.34 2.46 -2.52
C TRP A 108 21.41 1.95 -3.50
N VAL A 109 21.02 1.19 -4.54
CA VAL A 109 21.94 0.76 -5.60
C VAL A 109 22.61 1.97 -6.27
N SER A 110 21.82 2.97 -6.67
CA SER A 110 22.37 4.19 -7.27
C SER A 110 23.33 4.95 -6.33
N PHE A 111 23.05 4.96 -5.03
CA PHE A 111 23.94 5.53 -4.02
C PHE A 111 25.27 4.76 -3.94
N CYS A 112 25.21 3.43 -3.91
CA CYS A 112 26.39 2.58 -3.90
C CYS A 112 27.23 2.74 -5.17
N ASP A 113 26.59 2.74 -6.34
CA ASP A 113 27.27 2.91 -7.63
C ASP A 113 28.02 4.24 -7.71
N LYS A 114 27.39 5.35 -7.29
CA LYS A 114 28.02 6.69 -7.27
C LYS A 114 29.25 6.76 -6.36
N ARG A 115 29.23 6.03 -5.25
CA ARG A 115 30.29 6.05 -4.24
C ARG A 115 31.26 4.87 -4.38
N LYS A 116 31.09 4.05 -5.42
CA LYS A 116 31.85 2.81 -5.66
C LYS A 116 31.85 1.87 -4.44
N ILE A 117 30.76 1.85 -3.68
CA ILE A 117 30.58 0.98 -2.51
C ILE A 117 30.13 -0.40 -3.02
N ASN A 118 30.79 -1.45 -2.58
CA ASN A 118 30.34 -2.80 -2.91
C ASN A 118 29.04 -3.14 -2.17
N PHE A 119 27.96 -3.28 -2.94
CA PHE A 119 26.59 -3.51 -2.47
C PHE A 119 26.44 -4.67 -1.48
N PHE A 120 27.23 -5.75 -1.63
CA PHE A 120 27.06 -7.00 -0.87
C PHE A 120 28.03 -7.17 0.31
N PHE A 121 29.19 -6.51 0.29
CA PHE A 121 30.28 -6.80 1.23
C PHE A 121 30.75 -5.58 2.03
N GLU A 122 30.41 -4.36 1.62
CA GLU A 122 30.88 -3.12 2.26
C GLU A 122 29.73 -2.28 2.84
N ALA A 123 28.50 -2.80 2.83
CA ALA A 123 27.42 -2.16 3.54
C ALA A 123 27.73 -2.18 5.04
N ASN A 124 28.12 -1.03 5.59
CA ASN A 124 28.30 -0.81 7.01
C ASN A 124 27.34 0.29 7.48
N VAL A 125 27.28 0.48 8.80
CA VAL A 125 26.38 1.47 9.42
C VAL A 125 26.65 2.88 8.91
N THR A 126 27.92 3.24 8.65
CA THR A 126 28.32 4.55 8.11
C THR A 126 27.72 4.80 6.74
N ASN A 127 27.74 3.79 5.86
CA ASN A 127 27.16 3.88 4.51
C ASN A 127 25.63 4.02 4.58
N VAL A 128 24.98 3.28 5.47
CA VAL A 128 23.54 3.41 5.71
C VAL A 128 23.17 4.80 6.22
N LEU A 129 23.92 5.33 7.20
CA LEU A 129 23.70 6.69 7.72
C LEU A 129 23.95 7.74 6.65
N SER A 130 24.97 7.58 5.81
CA SER A 130 25.27 8.48 4.70
C SER A 130 24.12 8.52 3.69
N PHE A 131 23.58 7.37 3.32
CA PHE A 131 22.41 7.30 2.44
C PHE A 131 21.15 7.92 3.07
N LEU A 132 20.87 7.61 4.33
CA LEU A 132 19.73 8.23 5.03
C LEU A 132 19.89 9.75 5.15
N THR A 133 21.14 10.23 5.25
CA THR A 133 21.47 11.66 5.24
C THR A 133 21.22 12.28 3.88
N GLU A 134 21.62 11.65 2.76
CA GLU A 134 21.28 12.14 1.41
C GLU A 134 19.77 12.22 1.21
N LEU A 135 19.03 11.18 1.64
CA LEU A 135 17.58 11.18 1.59
C LEU A 135 16.96 12.32 2.41
N TYR A 136 17.53 12.61 3.59
CA TYR A 136 17.10 13.73 4.43
C TYR A 136 17.37 15.09 3.76
N GLN A 137 18.55 15.26 3.15
CA GLN A 137 18.95 16.44 2.38
C GLN A 137 18.04 16.67 1.16
N CYS A 138 17.53 15.60 0.54
CA CYS A 138 16.48 15.68 -0.49
C CYS A 138 15.09 16.08 0.07
N GLY A 139 14.98 16.49 1.33
CA GLY A 139 13.72 16.96 1.92
C GLY A 139 12.82 15.85 2.48
N LEU A 140 13.27 14.59 2.54
CA LEU A 140 12.45 13.52 3.10
C LEU A 140 12.36 13.62 4.63
N GLY A 141 11.16 13.41 5.18
CA GLY A 141 10.91 13.41 6.62
C GLY A 141 11.04 12.04 7.27
N TYR A 142 10.85 12.00 8.60
CA TYR A 142 10.98 10.80 9.44
C TYR A 142 10.28 9.56 8.86
N SER A 143 9.02 9.67 8.45
CA SER A 143 8.25 8.50 7.98
C SER A 143 8.89 7.84 6.76
N CYS A 144 9.34 8.63 5.77
CA CYS A 144 10.01 8.13 4.57
C CYS A 144 11.36 7.50 4.89
N LEU A 145 12.17 8.15 5.74
CA LEU A 145 13.46 7.61 6.17
C LEU A 145 13.30 6.34 7.01
N ASN A 146 12.24 6.25 7.82
CA ASN A 146 11.95 5.05 8.57
C ASN A 146 11.49 3.90 7.66
N THR A 147 10.77 4.19 6.55
CA THR A 147 10.52 3.20 5.49
C THR A 147 11.83 2.78 4.81
N ALA A 148 12.73 3.72 4.52
CA ALA A 148 14.04 3.40 3.96
C ALA A 148 14.86 2.50 4.89
N ARG A 149 14.93 2.83 6.18
CA ARG A 149 15.54 1.99 7.23
C ARG A 149 14.93 0.58 7.24
N SER A 150 13.60 0.47 7.29
CA SER A 150 12.93 -0.84 7.32
C SER A 150 13.17 -1.66 6.06
N ALA A 151 13.24 -1.02 4.88
CA ALA A 151 13.56 -1.71 3.64
C ALA A 151 15.01 -2.19 3.63
N LEU A 152 15.98 -1.33 3.97
CA LEU A 152 17.39 -1.73 4.08
C LEU A 152 17.58 -2.89 5.07
N SER A 153 16.88 -2.83 6.20
CA SER A 153 16.84 -3.86 7.24
C SER A 153 16.34 -5.23 6.76
N SER A 154 15.61 -5.29 5.62
CA SER A 154 15.11 -6.55 5.08
C SER A 154 16.10 -7.25 4.13
N PHE A 155 17.17 -6.59 3.68
CA PHE A 155 18.09 -7.18 2.70
C PHE A 155 19.58 -6.92 2.95
N LEU A 156 19.95 -6.02 3.87
CA LEU A 156 21.35 -5.84 4.30
C LEU A 156 21.59 -6.60 5.61
N LEU A 157 22.69 -7.34 5.65
CA LEU A 157 23.16 -8.09 6.82
C LEU A 157 24.47 -7.44 7.31
N PHE A 158 24.65 -7.36 8.63
CA PHE A 158 25.91 -6.93 9.24
C PHE A 158 26.51 -8.10 10.04
N ASP A 159 27.84 -8.17 10.09
CA ASP A 159 28.61 -9.30 10.65
C ASP A 159 28.43 -9.51 12.18
N ASN A 160 27.81 -8.56 12.89
CA ASN A 160 27.72 -8.54 14.36
C ASN A 160 26.31 -8.82 14.94
N ASP A 161 25.46 -9.59 14.26
CA ASP A 161 24.08 -9.93 14.69
C ASP A 161 23.11 -8.73 14.91
N LEU A 162 23.57 -7.50 14.70
CA LEU A 162 22.77 -6.29 14.77
C LEU A 162 22.12 -5.99 13.42
N ASN A 163 20.80 -6.11 13.37
CA ASN A 163 20.03 -5.62 12.24
C ASN A 163 20.15 -4.08 12.14
N ILE A 164 20.32 -3.51 10.93
CA ILE A 164 20.23 -2.06 10.66
C ILE A 164 19.07 -1.40 11.42
N GLY A 165 17.93 -2.09 11.43
CA GLY A 165 16.71 -1.59 12.03
C GLY A 165 16.81 -1.38 13.54
N THR A 166 17.67 -2.15 14.22
CA THR A 166 17.89 -2.09 15.68
C THR A 166 19.20 -1.40 16.05
N HIS A 167 20.07 -1.10 15.08
CA HIS A 167 21.37 -0.47 15.32
C HIS A 167 21.25 0.88 16.06
N PRO A 168 21.98 1.10 17.18
CA PRO A 168 21.84 2.29 18.02
C PRO A 168 22.03 3.63 17.27
N LEU A 169 23.05 3.72 16.40
CA LEU A 169 23.30 4.93 15.62
C LEU A 169 22.17 5.25 14.63
N VAL A 170 21.57 4.24 14.00
CA VAL A 170 20.46 4.41 13.06
C VAL A 170 19.20 4.86 13.81
N ARG A 171 18.94 4.29 14.99
CA ARG A 171 17.87 4.75 15.88
C ARG A 171 18.08 6.20 16.33
N ARG A 172 19.30 6.56 16.75
CA ARG A 172 19.65 7.92 17.18
C ARG A 172 19.52 8.91 16.03
N PHE A 173 19.95 8.55 14.83
CA PHE A 173 19.78 9.35 13.61
C PHE A 173 18.29 9.63 13.35
N LEU A 174 17.44 8.60 13.31
CA LEU A 174 16.00 8.81 13.10
C LEU A 174 15.35 9.64 14.21
N LYS A 175 15.78 9.49 15.47
CA LYS A 175 15.34 10.37 16.56
C LYS A 175 15.75 11.82 16.32
N GLY A 176 16.97 12.06 15.86
CA GLY A 176 17.45 13.39 15.46
C GLY A 176 16.61 13.98 14.33
N VAL A 177 16.33 13.19 13.27
CA VAL A 177 15.44 13.61 12.17
C VAL A 177 14.05 13.99 12.70
N PHE A 178 13.49 13.22 13.64
CA PHE A 178 12.19 13.55 14.23
C PHE A 178 12.23 14.87 15.02
N ILE A 179 13.31 15.14 15.77
CA ILE A 179 13.45 16.39 16.52
C ILE A 179 13.60 17.58 15.56
N LEU A 180 14.44 17.45 14.53
CA LEU A 180 14.71 18.52 13.56
C LEU A 180 13.54 18.77 12.60
N ARG A 181 12.81 17.70 12.23
CA ARG A 181 11.64 17.76 11.36
C ARG A 181 10.51 16.89 11.93
N PRO A 182 9.76 17.40 12.92
CA PRO A 182 8.68 16.66 13.56
C PRO A 182 7.64 16.18 12.56
N ALA A 183 7.35 14.88 12.61
CA ALA A 183 6.26 14.29 11.86
C ALA A 183 4.94 14.55 12.61
N LEU A 184 4.35 15.72 12.40
CA LEU A 184 3.06 16.07 12.98
C LEU A 184 1.93 15.35 12.22
N PRO A 185 0.87 14.92 12.93
CA PRO A 185 -0.31 14.39 12.27
C PRO A 185 -0.91 15.48 11.39
N ARG A 186 -1.25 15.12 10.15
CA ARG A 186 -1.86 16.05 9.19
C ARG A 186 -3.16 16.68 9.71
N TYR A 187 -3.90 15.97 10.56
CA TYR A 187 -5.21 16.37 11.06
C TYR A 187 -5.23 16.34 12.60
N ASN A 188 -5.49 17.50 13.19
CA ASN A 188 -5.87 17.66 14.61
C ASN A 188 -7.40 17.77 14.78
N VAL A 189 -8.11 18.28 13.76
CA VAL A 189 -9.57 18.34 13.66
C VAL A 189 -10.07 17.50 12.47
N THR A 190 -11.37 17.27 12.39
CA THR A 190 -12.06 16.72 11.21
C THR A 190 -13.23 17.63 10.80
N TRP A 191 -13.75 17.45 9.59
CA TRP A 191 -14.94 18.16 9.11
C TRP A 191 -16.26 17.51 9.57
N ASP A 192 -17.36 18.27 9.53
CA ASP A 192 -18.70 17.82 9.91
C ASP A 192 -19.38 17.04 8.78
N VAL A 193 -19.79 15.81 9.07
CA VAL A 193 -20.47 14.94 8.10
C VAL A 193 -21.82 15.46 7.65
N ASN A 194 -22.50 16.27 8.46
CA ASN A 194 -23.83 16.80 8.14
C ASN A 194 -23.79 17.70 6.90
N ILE A 195 -22.75 18.51 6.74
CA ILE A 195 -22.54 19.36 5.54
C ILE A 195 -22.60 18.52 4.26
N VAL A 196 -21.96 17.34 4.28
CA VAL A 196 -21.97 16.43 3.14
C VAL A 196 -23.31 15.70 3.02
N LEU A 197 -23.91 15.26 4.13
CA LEU A 197 -25.21 14.58 4.12
C LEU A 197 -26.31 15.50 3.57
N ASP A 198 -26.33 16.79 3.93
CA ASP A 198 -27.29 17.76 3.42
C ASP A 198 -27.17 17.93 1.90
N TYR A 199 -25.94 18.01 1.38
CA TYR A 199 -25.71 18.01 -0.07
C TYR A 199 -26.13 16.69 -0.74
N LEU A 200 -25.88 15.54 -0.11
CA LEU A 200 -26.31 14.25 -0.67
C LEU A 200 -27.84 14.13 -0.69
N LYS A 201 -28.53 14.71 0.28
CA LYS A 201 -30.00 14.79 0.32
C LYS A 201 -30.53 15.63 -0.85
N SER A 202 -29.89 16.75 -1.18
CA SER A 202 -30.31 17.59 -2.31
C SER A 202 -30.14 16.93 -3.69
N LEU A 203 -29.40 15.81 -3.79
CA LEU A 203 -29.30 15.00 -5.00
C LEU A 203 -30.52 14.06 -5.13
N SER A 204 -31.70 14.64 -5.30
CA SER A 204 -32.98 13.96 -5.49
C SER A 204 -33.79 14.65 -6.60
N PRO A 205 -34.63 13.93 -7.37
CA PRO A 205 -34.83 12.47 -7.38
C PRO A 205 -33.67 11.70 -8.00
N LEU A 206 -33.46 10.43 -7.62
CA LEU A 206 -32.38 9.59 -8.18
C LEU A 206 -32.47 9.45 -9.71
N ALA A 207 -33.67 9.52 -10.27
CA ALA A 207 -33.92 9.39 -11.70
C ALA A 207 -33.41 10.56 -12.54
N SER A 208 -33.31 11.77 -11.98
CA SER A 208 -32.78 12.94 -12.71
C SER A 208 -31.24 13.00 -12.69
N LEU A 209 -30.59 12.19 -11.85
CA LEU A 209 -29.14 12.23 -11.69
C LEU A 209 -28.41 11.62 -12.89
N SER A 210 -27.33 12.28 -13.32
CA SER A 210 -26.35 11.68 -14.24
C SER A 210 -25.70 10.43 -13.61
N LEU A 211 -25.11 9.56 -14.45
CA LEU A 211 -24.45 8.34 -13.94
C LEU A 211 -23.32 8.69 -12.98
N LEU A 212 -22.64 9.80 -13.24
CA LEU A 212 -21.58 10.32 -12.40
C LEU A 212 -22.11 10.77 -11.03
N GLN A 213 -23.15 11.61 -11.00
CA GLN A 213 -23.75 12.07 -9.75
C GLN A 213 -24.30 10.91 -8.91
N LEU A 214 -24.98 9.94 -9.54
CA LEU A 214 -25.47 8.76 -8.86
C LEU A 214 -24.33 7.90 -8.29
N SER A 215 -23.27 7.67 -9.08
CA SER A 215 -22.09 6.92 -8.62
C SER A 215 -21.40 7.62 -7.45
N GLN A 216 -21.27 8.94 -7.52
CA GLN A 216 -20.65 9.75 -6.47
C GLN A 216 -21.50 9.78 -5.19
N LYS A 217 -22.84 9.91 -5.31
CA LYS A 217 -23.79 9.85 -4.20
C LYS A 217 -23.67 8.52 -3.46
N LEU A 218 -23.77 7.41 -4.19
CA LEU A 218 -23.62 6.07 -3.62
C LEU A 218 -22.25 5.89 -2.94
N LEU A 219 -21.17 6.32 -3.60
CA LEU A 219 -19.81 6.19 -3.06
C LEU A 219 -19.64 6.97 -1.75
N MET A 220 -20.13 8.20 -1.67
CA MET A 220 -20.00 9.00 -0.45
C MET A 220 -20.88 8.46 0.68
N LEU A 221 -22.11 8.01 0.39
CA LEU A 221 -22.96 7.33 1.37
C LEU A 221 -22.26 6.08 1.93
N LEU A 222 -21.72 5.22 1.07
CA LEU A 222 -20.95 4.05 1.51
C LEU A 222 -19.75 4.47 2.37
N ALA A 223 -19.02 5.53 1.99
CA ALA A 223 -17.85 5.97 2.73
C ALA A 223 -18.18 6.53 4.13
N ILE A 224 -19.25 7.32 4.25
CA ILE A 224 -19.68 7.91 5.53
C ILE A 224 -20.33 6.85 6.42
N LEU A 225 -21.27 6.05 5.89
CA LEU A 225 -22.04 5.11 6.70
C LEU A 225 -21.24 3.89 7.16
N SER A 226 -20.20 3.49 6.41
CA SER A 226 -19.34 2.36 6.80
C SER A 226 -18.04 2.77 7.49
N GLY A 227 -17.59 4.02 7.31
CA GLY A 227 -16.25 4.46 7.71
C GLY A 227 -15.11 3.66 7.05
N GLN A 228 -15.36 2.93 5.97
CA GLN A 228 -14.37 2.05 5.34
C GLN A 228 -13.30 2.81 4.57
N ARG A 229 -12.18 2.14 4.26
CA ARG A 229 -11.12 2.72 3.44
C ARG A 229 -11.56 2.75 1.98
N GLY A 230 -11.06 3.72 1.19
CA GLY A 230 -11.31 3.76 -0.25
C GLY A 230 -10.88 2.49 -1.00
N GLN A 231 -9.89 1.74 -0.48
CA GLN A 231 -9.55 0.42 -1.01
C GLN A 231 -10.71 -0.58 -0.84
N THR A 232 -11.35 -0.62 0.32
CA THR A 232 -12.51 -1.49 0.57
C THR A 232 -13.64 -1.14 -0.39
N LEU A 233 -13.97 0.15 -0.50
CA LEU A 233 -15.04 0.63 -1.40
C LEU A 233 -14.77 0.30 -2.87
N HIS A 234 -13.52 0.38 -3.30
CA HIS A 234 -13.08 0.01 -4.65
C HIS A 234 -13.23 -1.50 -4.92
N LEU A 235 -13.06 -2.34 -3.90
CA LEU A 235 -13.08 -3.80 -4.02
C LEU A 235 -14.48 -4.41 -3.84
N ILE A 236 -15.52 -3.60 -3.63
CA ILE A 236 -16.88 -4.13 -3.56
C ILE A 236 -17.23 -4.81 -4.89
N ASP A 237 -17.68 -6.05 -4.81
CA ASP A 237 -18.09 -6.88 -5.94
C ASP A 237 -19.59 -7.14 -5.83
N ILE A 238 -20.32 -6.94 -6.93
CA ILE A 238 -21.77 -7.07 -6.98
C ILE A 238 -22.25 -8.48 -6.66
N ARG A 239 -21.42 -9.51 -6.91
CA ARG A 239 -21.75 -10.91 -6.58
C ARG A 239 -21.85 -11.17 -5.08
N ASN A 240 -21.25 -10.29 -4.27
CA ASN A 240 -21.24 -10.37 -2.82
C ASN A 240 -22.18 -9.33 -2.17
N ILE A 241 -23.09 -8.74 -2.96
CA ILE A 241 -24.13 -7.83 -2.47
C ILE A 241 -25.43 -8.63 -2.38
N HIS A 242 -25.97 -8.74 -1.18
CA HIS A 242 -27.25 -9.36 -0.90
C HIS A 242 -28.26 -8.27 -0.55
N ILE A 243 -29.19 -8.00 -1.46
CA ILE A 243 -30.30 -7.07 -1.22
C ILE A 243 -31.44 -7.87 -0.59
N LEU A 244 -31.84 -7.47 0.61
CA LEU A 244 -32.98 -7.98 1.35
C LEU A 244 -34.09 -6.92 1.30
N GLU A 245 -35.31 -7.25 1.75
CA GLU A 245 -36.46 -6.35 1.72
C GLU A 245 -36.19 -5.01 2.42
N THR A 246 -35.53 -5.06 3.59
CA THR A 246 -35.30 -3.90 4.46
C THR A 246 -33.82 -3.59 4.68
N SER A 247 -32.90 -4.29 4.01
CA SER A 247 -31.47 -4.09 4.23
C SER A 247 -30.61 -4.55 3.06
N VAL A 248 -29.36 -4.10 3.04
CA VAL A 248 -28.34 -4.57 2.10
C VAL A 248 -27.13 -5.04 2.89
N LYS A 249 -26.71 -6.27 2.61
CA LYS A 249 -25.50 -6.89 3.15
C LYS A 249 -24.44 -6.99 2.06
N ILE A 250 -23.23 -6.50 2.35
CA ILE A 250 -22.08 -6.56 1.45
C ILE A 250 -20.98 -7.37 2.14
N VAL A 251 -20.60 -8.50 1.53
CA VAL A 251 -19.52 -9.35 2.02
C VAL A 251 -18.23 -9.02 1.28
N ASN A 252 -17.18 -8.65 2.00
CA ASN A 252 -15.88 -8.41 1.39
C ASN A 252 -15.15 -9.75 1.17
N GLY A 253 -15.20 -10.27 -0.05
CA GLY A 253 -14.51 -11.52 -0.43
C GLY A 253 -13.03 -11.36 -0.79
N ASP A 254 -12.56 -10.13 -1.05
CA ASP A 254 -11.16 -9.85 -1.41
C ASP A 254 -10.28 -9.65 -0.16
N LEU A 255 -9.00 -10.03 -0.26
CA LEU A 255 -8.00 -9.73 0.77
C LEU A 255 -7.77 -8.22 0.89
N LEU A 256 -8.14 -7.66 2.03
CA LEU A 256 -7.89 -6.28 2.41
C LEU A 256 -6.53 -6.13 3.07
N LYS A 257 -6.04 -4.89 3.18
CA LYS A 257 -4.79 -4.56 3.91
C LYS A 257 -4.76 -5.10 5.35
N THR A 258 -5.93 -5.26 5.96
CA THR A 258 -6.06 -5.74 7.35
C THR A 258 -6.48 -7.20 7.43
N SER A 259 -6.67 -7.88 6.30
CA SER A 259 -6.99 -9.31 6.29
C SER A 259 -5.81 -10.11 6.83
N ASN A 260 -6.13 -11.12 7.60
CA ASN A 260 -5.19 -12.12 8.07
C ASN A 260 -5.83 -13.51 7.93
N PRO A 261 -5.05 -14.61 7.98
CA PRO A 261 -5.59 -15.96 7.78
C PRO A 261 -6.78 -16.30 8.68
N ARG A 262 -6.87 -15.69 9.87
CA ARG A 262 -7.95 -15.92 10.84
C ARG A 262 -9.13 -14.94 10.72
N SER A 263 -9.00 -13.86 9.95
CA SER A 263 -10.03 -12.83 9.80
C SER A 263 -9.83 -12.10 8.48
N HIS A 264 -10.58 -12.51 7.47
CA HIS A 264 -10.49 -11.95 6.11
C HIS A 264 -11.84 -11.54 5.53
N LEU A 265 -12.97 -11.98 6.10
CA LEU A 265 -14.32 -11.64 5.65
C LEU A 265 -14.93 -10.59 6.60
N GLY A 266 -14.91 -9.33 6.17
CA GLY A 266 -15.66 -8.27 6.82
C GLY A 266 -17.02 -8.07 6.15
N GLU A 267 -18.05 -7.86 6.94
CA GLU A 267 -19.42 -7.61 6.44
C GLU A 267 -19.81 -6.15 6.67
N LEU A 268 -20.50 -5.56 5.69
CA LEU A 268 -21.17 -4.27 5.83
C LEU A 268 -22.67 -4.50 5.75
N ASN A 269 -23.39 -4.12 6.79
CA ASN A 269 -24.83 -4.24 6.85
C ASN A 269 -25.43 -2.83 6.90
N PHE A 270 -26.32 -2.53 5.97
CA PHE A 270 -27.04 -1.26 5.91
C PHE A 270 -28.53 -1.53 5.98
N SER A 271 -29.22 -0.91 6.93
CA SER A 271 -30.68 -0.96 7.03
C SER A 271 -31.32 0.12 6.16
N ASN A 272 -32.55 -0.14 5.74
CA ASN A 272 -33.40 0.85 5.09
C ASN A 272 -33.55 2.07 6.00
N TYR A 273 -33.49 3.26 5.41
CA TYR A 273 -33.71 4.52 6.14
C TYR A 273 -35.06 5.10 5.71
N GLU A 274 -36.08 4.80 6.51
CA GLU A 274 -37.48 5.14 6.19
C GLU A 274 -37.82 6.61 6.45
N ILE A 275 -37.10 7.26 7.37
CA ILE A 275 -37.32 8.66 7.73
C ILE A 275 -37.02 9.59 6.54
N ASP A 276 -35.94 9.31 5.81
CA ASP A 276 -35.53 10.10 4.65
C ASP A 276 -35.03 9.21 3.52
N THR A 277 -35.93 8.96 2.58
CA THR A 277 -35.66 8.09 1.43
C THR A 277 -34.57 8.65 0.49
N ASP A 278 -34.20 9.93 0.60
CA ASP A 278 -33.17 10.53 -0.24
C ASP A 278 -31.75 10.27 0.28
N LEU A 279 -31.62 9.94 1.57
CA LEU A 279 -30.38 9.46 2.19
C LEU A 279 -30.33 7.94 2.32
N CYS A 280 -31.38 7.24 1.91
CA CYS A 280 -31.42 5.78 1.99
C CYS A 280 -30.42 5.12 1.05
N ILE A 281 -29.39 4.50 1.64
CA ILE A 281 -28.36 3.77 0.90
C ILE A 281 -28.90 2.51 0.21
N VAL A 282 -29.88 1.82 0.83
CA VAL A 282 -30.53 0.64 0.24
C VAL A 282 -31.22 1.02 -1.08
N ARG A 283 -32.01 2.10 -1.07
CA ARG A 283 -32.64 2.62 -2.29
C ARG A 283 -31.59 3.05 -3.33
N THR A 284 -30.56 3.76 -2.90
CA THR A 284 -29.52 4.29 -3.80
C THR A 284 -28.72 3.18 -4.47
N ILE A 285 -28.32 2.13 -3.73
CA ILE A 285 -27.54 1.01 -4.27
C ILE A 285 -28.38 0.15 -5.22
N SER A 286 -29.64 -0.15 -4.86
CA SER A 286 -30.56 -0.89 -5.73
C SER A 286 -30.80 -0.14 -7.04
N TYR A 287 -31.07 1.18 -6.96
CA TYR A 287 -31.26 2.01 -8.15
C TYR A 287 -29.99 2.07 -9.03
N TYR A 288 -28.81 2.20 -8.41
CA TYR A 288 -27.55 2.20 -9.14
C TYR A 288 -27.28 0.87 -9.85
N LEU A 289 -27.51 -0.26 -9.19
CA LEU A 289 -27.34 -1.59 -9.79
C LEU A 289 -28.26 -1.77 -10.98
N GLN A 290 -29.54 -1.44 -10.85
CA GLN A 290 -30.51 -1.45 -11.95
C GLN A 290 -30.04 -0.59 -13.13
N ARG A 291 -29.63 0.65 -12.88
CA ARG A 291 -29.24 1.60 -13.94
C ARG A 291 -27.94 1.24 -14.66
N THR A 292 -27.15 0.34 -14.09
CA THR A 292 -25.83 -0.05 -14.62
C THR A 292 -25.80 -1.47 -15.14
N GLU A 293 -26.84 -2.27 -14.92
CA GLU A 293 -26.92 -3.68 -15.31
C GLU A 293 -26.50 -3.90 -16.77
N GLN A 294 -27.16 -3.21 -17.70
CA GLN A 294 -26.90 -3.33 -19.14
C GLN A 294 -25.58 -2.68 -19.59
N LEU A 295 -24.94 -1.87 -18.74
CA LEU A 295 -23.70 -1.17 -19.07
C LEU A 295 -22.44 -1.97 -18.71
N ARG A 296 -22.55 -2.94 -17.80
CA ARG A 296 -21.40 -3.62 -17.17
C ARG A 296 -20.76 -4.70 -18.04
N GLY A 297 -21.53 -5.34 -18.92
CA GLY A 297 -21.08 -6.55 -19.61
C GLY A 297 -20.67 -7.62 -18.60
N SER A 298 -19.43 -8.09 -18.66
CA SER A 298 -18.88 -9.12 -17.75
C SER A 298 -18.27 -8.58 -16.44
N HIS A 299 -18.28 -7.26 -16.21
CA HIS A 299 -17.60 -6.67 -15.07
C HIS A 299 -18.43 -6.74 -13.78
N THR A 300 -17.80 -7.23 -12.70
CA THR A 300 -18.47 -7.46 -11.41
C THR A 300 -18.16 -6.42 -10.34
N ARG A 301 -17.24 -5.48 -10.60
CA ARG A 301 -16.93 -4.41 -9.63
C ARG A 301 -18.11 -3.45 -9.49
N LEU A 302 -18.45 -3.06 -8.26
CA LEU A 302 -19.61 -2.19 -8.00
C LEU A 302 -19.52 -0.91 -8.84
N PHE A 303 -18.42 -0.18 -8.78
CA PHE A 303 -18.28 1.08 -9.52
C PHE A 303 -17.67 0.88 -10.91
N ILE A 304 -18.38 1.36 -11.93
CA ILE A 304 -17.91 1.44 -13.33
C ILE A 304 -17.68 2.89 -13.77
N THR A 305 -16.87 3.09 -14.81
CA THR A 305 -16.69 4.40 -15.46
C THR A 305 -18.04 4.92 -15.95
N THR A 306 -18.17 6.24 -16.06
CA THR A 306 -19.44 6.89 -16.38
C THR A 306 -19.60 7.20 -17.87
N GLN A 307 -18.58 6.88 -18.66
CA GLN A 307 -18.51 7.06 -20.11
C GLN A 307 -18.01 5.77 -20.76
N ARG A 308 -18.36 5.56 -22.03
CA ARG A 308 -17.90 4.41 -22.82
C ARG A 308 -16.39 4.50 -23.08
N PRO A 309 -15.65 3.37 -23.08
CA PRO A 309 -16.12 2.04 -22.68
C PRO A 309 -16.33 1.94 -21.16
N TYR A 310 -17.43 1.31 -20.74
CA TYR A 310 -17.77 1.13 -19.34
C TYR A 310 -16.90 0.03 -18.72
N LYS A 311 -15.94 0.44 -17.88
CA LYS A 311 -14.95 -0.43 -17.23
C LYS A 311 -14.96 -0.20 -15.72
N PRO A 312 -14.46 -1.14 -14.89
CA PRO A 312 -14.26 -0.91 -13.47
C PRO A 312 -13.43 0.35 -13.22
N VAL A 313 -13.86 1.18 -12.27
CA VAL A 313 -13.10 2.39 -11.92
C VAL A 313 -11.80 2.03 -11.21
N SER A 314 -10.75 2.82 -11.40
CA SER A 314 -9.52 2.68 -10.63
C SER A 314 -9.69 3.21 -9.20
N ARG A 315 -8.78 2.78 -8.31
CA ARG A 315 -8.67 3.33 -6.95
C ARG A 315 -8.52 4.85 -6.92
N ASP A 316 -7.82 5.42 -7.91
CA ASP A 316 -7.62 6.87 -8.01
C ASP A 316 -8.91 7.58 -8.41
N THR A 317 -9.75 6.96 -9.24
CA THR A 317 -11.08 7.50 -9.56
C THR A 317 -11.97 7.56 -8.32
N ILE A 318 -11.97 6.51 -7.48
CA ILE A 318 -12.68 6.53 -6.19
C ILE A 318 -12.22 7.70 -5.31
N GLY A 319 -10.89 7.89 -5.20
CA GLY A 319 -10.33 9.02 -4.46
C GLY A 319 -10.74 10.39 -5.04
N ARG A 320 -10.73 10.53 -6.37
CA ARG A 320 -11.18 11.76 -7.05
C ARG A 320 -12.66 12.05 -6.82
N TRP A 321 -13.53 11.06 -6.94
CA TRP A 321 -14.96 11.22 -6.71
C TRP A 321 -15.29 11.64 -5.27
N LEU A 322 -14.65 11.02 -4.28
CA LEU A 322 -14.78 11.45 -2.88
C LEU A 322 -14.33 12.91 -2.70
N LYS A 323 -13.19 13.28 -3.28
CA LYS A 323 -12.68 14.66 -3.23
C LYS A 323 -13.66 15.65 -3.87
N THR A 324 -14.22 15.30 -5.02
CA THR A 324 -15.19 16.13 -5.73
C THR A 324 -16.43 16.41 -4.88
N ILE A 325 -17.01 15.37 -4.25
CA ILE A 325 -18.19 15.56 -3.40
C ILE A 325 -17.85 16.37 -2.16
N MET A 326 -16.71 16.11 -1.51
CA MET A 326 -16.23 16.95 -0.41
C MET A 326 -16.13 18.43 -0.83
N GLN A 327 -15.55 18.71 -1.99
CA GLN A 327 -15.38 20.07 -2.47
C GLN A 327 -16.71 20.75 -2.79
N ILE A 328 -17.61 20.08 -3.52
CA ILE A 328 -18.90 20.65 -3.93
C ILE A 328 -19.83 20.89 -2.74
N SER A 329 -19.76 20.04 -1.71
CA SER A 329 -20.51 20.23 -0.46
C SER A 329 -19.96 21.33 0.44
N GLY A 330 -18.80 21.94 0.12
CA GLY A 330 -18.21 23.03 0.89
C GLY A 330 -17.11 22.61 1.88
N ILE A 331 -16.63 21.37 1.83
CA ILE A 331 -15.46 20.95 2.62
C ILE A 331 -14.17 21.44 1.95
N ASP A 332 -13.30 22.09 2.72
CA ASP A 332 -11.99 22.53 2.24
C ASP A 332 -11.07 21.33 1.93
N VAL A 333 -10.97 21.00 0.64
CA VAL A 333 -10.13 19.91 0.13
C VAL A 333 -8.64 20.26 0.03
N THR A 334 -8.24 21.50 0.30
CA THR A 334 -6.83 21.87 0.44
C THR A 334 -6.28 21.27 1.75
N ILE A 335 -7.08 21.37 2.82
CA ILE A 335 -6.84 20.79 4.13
C ILE A 335 -7.17 19.30 4.11
N PHE A 336 -8.44 18.94 3.94
CA PHE A 336 -8.97 17.60 4.11
C PHE A 336 -8.92 16.77 2.82
N LYS A 337 -8.22 15.63 2.86
CA LYS A 337 -8.15 14.70 1.72
C LYS A 337 -9.19 13.58 1.85
N PRO A 338 -9.51 12.83 0.77
CA PRO A 338 -10.55 11.78 0.78
C PRO A 338 -10.46 10.77 1.92
N HIS A 339 -9.26 10.46 2.42
CA HIS A 339 -9.13 9.53 3.54
C HIS A 339 -9.69 10.09 4.87
N SER A 340 -9.82 11.40 5.00
CA SER A 340 -10.40 12.05 6.18
C SER A 340 -11.87 11.71 6.41
N THR A 341 -12.62 11.29 5.39
CA THR A 341 -14.01 10.81 5.53
C THR A 341 -14.16 9.73 6.59
N ARG A 342 -13.16 8.85 6.72
CA ARG A 342 -13.14 7.82 7.77
C ARG A 342 -13.04 8.43 9.18
N ALA A 343 -12.22 9.46 9.35
CA ALA A 343 -12.10 10.15 10.63
C ALA A 343 -13.37 10.96 10.95
N ALA A 344 -13.94 11.64 9.94
CA ALA A 344 -15.19 12.39 10.07
C ALA A 344 -16.35 11.49 10.49
N SER A 345 -16.58 10.39 9.75
CA SER A 345 -17.60 9.38 10.04
C SER A 345 -17.48 8.83 11.46
N THR A 346 -16.30 8.35 11.85
CA THR A 346 -16.10 7.73 13.17
C THR A 346 -16.12 8.73 14.33
N SER A 347 -15.73 9.98 14.08
CA SER A 347 -15.85 11.06 15.07
C SER A 347 -17.32 11.49 15.26
N ALA A 348 -18.10 11.56 14.17
CA ALA A 348 -19.54 11.81 14.24
C ALA A 348 -20.27 10.69 14.99
N ALA A 349 -19.97 9.42 14.69
CA ALA A 349 -20.51 8.27 15.42
C ALA A 349 -20.22 8.34 16.94
N ARG A 350 -19.02 8.76 17.31
CA ARG A 350 -18.66 9.01 18.71
C ARG A 350 -19.45 10.17 19.32
N GLY A 351 -19.66 11.26 18.58
CA GLY A 351 -20.49 12.39 19.01
C GLY A 351 -21.94 11.99 19.26
N LEU A 352 -22.46 11.04 18.49
CA LEU A 352 -23.77 10.40 18.66
C LEU A 352 -23.79 9.33 19.79
N LYS A 353 -22.72 9.22 20.58
CA LYS A 353 -22.59 8.27 21.69
C LYS A 353 -22.75 6.79 21.30
N ILE A 354 -22.46 6.43 20.04
CA ILE A 354 -22.42 5.03 19.62
C ILE A 354 -21.32 4.31 20.42
N PRO A 355 -21.58 3.10 20.97
CA PRO A 355 -20.57 2.35 21.70
C PRO A 355 -19.29 2.15 20.89
N VAL A 356 -18.14 2.36 21.53
CA VAL A 356 -16.84 2.30 20.83
C VAL A 356 -16.60 0.93 20.20
N ASP A 357 -16.96 -0.16 20.88
CA ASP A 357 -16.86 -1.52 20.33
C ASP A 357 -17.61 -1.66 19.00
N THR A 358 -18.83 -1.13 18.92
CA THR A 358 -19.62 -1.10 17.68
C THR A 358 -18.89 -0.33 16.59
N ILE A 359 -18.31 0.84 16.89
CA ILE A 359 -17.53 1.63 15.92
C ILE A 359 -16.32 0.82 15.44
N LEU A 360 -15.56 0.20 16.34
CA LEU A 360 -14.38 -0.59 16.00
C LEU A 360 -14.74 -1.78 15.10
N ARG A 361 -15.82 -2.50 15.43
CA ARG A 361 -16.31 -3.65 14.66
C ARG A 361 -16.75 -3.24 13.25
N THR A 362 -17.59 -2.22 13.11
CA THR A 362 -18.09 -1.73 11.80
C THR A 362 -16.94 -1.32 10.87
N VAL A 363 -15.93 -0.66 11.44
CA VAL A 363 -14.85 -0.01 10.69
C VAL A 363 -13.64 -0.94 10.47
N GLY A 364 -13.60 -2.08 11.18
CA GLY A 364 -12.57 -3.09 11.09
C GLY A 364 -11.27 -2.72 11.83
N TRP A 365 -11.38 -2.20 13.05
CA TRP A 365 -10.23 -1.93 13.93
C TRP A 365 -10.17 -2.93 15.08
N SER A 366 -8.98 -3.48 15.32
CA SER A 366 -8.75 -4.42 16.43
C SER A 366 -8.41 -3.74 17.76
N LYS A 367 -8.08 -2.45 17.76
CA LYS A 367 -7.59 -1.72 18.95
C LYS A 367 -8.22 -0.33 19.04
N ASP A 368 -8.84 -0.05 20.19
CA ASP A 368 -9.38 1.28 20.55
C ASP A 368 -8.29 2.37 20.52
N SER A 369 -7.07 2.05 20.95
CA SER A 369 -5.97 3.02 20.97
C SER A 369 -5.65 3.60 19.59
N VAL A 370 -5.86 2.82 18.52
CA VAL A 370 -5.71 3.29 17.13
C VAL A 370 -6.80 4.29 16.78
N PHE A 371 -8.05 3.99 17.14
CA PHE A 371 -9.18 4.89 16.92
C PHE A 371 -8.96 6.21 17.67
N ARG A 372 -8.72 6.17 18.98
CA ARG A 372 -8.55 7.37 19.81
C ARG A 372 -7.38 8.24 19.36
N LYS A 373 -6.23 7.64 19.03
CA LYS A 373 -5.03 8.40 18.65
C LYS A 373 -5.12 9.03 17.26
N TYR A 374 -5.64 8.28 16.29
CA TYR A 374 -5.51 8.66 14.87
C TYR A 374 -6.80 9.17 14.23
N TYR A 375 -7.98 8.76 14.71
CA TYR A 375 -9.25 8.99 14.00
C TYR A 375 -10.31 9.73 14.82
N SER A 376 -10.35 9.57 16.14
CA SER A 376 -11.22 10.37 17.01
C SER A 376 -10.67 11.80 17.07
N LYS A 377 -11.21 12.68 16.24
CA LYS A 377 -10.80 14.08 16.14
C LYS A 377 -11.99 14.97 16.51
N PRO A 378 -11.75 16.10 17.20
CA PRO A 378 -12.78 17.12 17.34
C PRO A 378 -13.26 17.57 15.95
N ILE A 379 -14.56 17.76 15.82
CA ILE A 379 -15.17 18.34 14.61
C ILE A 379 -14.82 19.82 14.61
N SER A 380 -14.33 20.33 13.48
CA SER A 380 -13.99 21.73 13.28
C SER A 380 -15.23 22.57 13.55
N MET A 381 -15.22 23.35 14.62
CA MET A 381 -16.25 24.34 14.89
C MET A 381 -15.90 25.63 14.16
N ASN A 382 -16.89 26.24 13.50
CA ASN A 382 -16.73 27.58 12.94
C ASN A 382 -16.62 28.65 14.03
N ALA A 383 -17.11 28.35 15.24
CA ALA A 383 -16.98 29.23 16.39
C ALA A 383 -15.82 28.77 17.27
N THR A 384 -14.90 29.69 17.54
CA THR A 384 -13.82 29.52 18.50
C THR A 384 -14.38 29.45 19.92
N MET A 385 -13.67 28.75 20.81
CA MET A 385 -13.99 28.75 22.25
C MET A 385 -14.07 30.18 22.80
N SER A 386 -13.22 31.08 22.31
CA SER A 386 -13.26 32.51 22.61
C SER A 386 -14.58 33.17 22.22
N GLU A 387 -15.07 32.96 21.00
CA GLU A 387 -16.33 33.57 20.54
C GLU A 387 -17.52 33.09 21.38
N LYS A 388 -17.64 31.77 21.64
CA LYS A 388 -18.73 31.23 22.47
C LYS A 388 -18.66 31.67 23.94
N LEU A 389 -17.45 31.88 24.47
CA LEU A 389 -17.28 32.41 25.83
C LEU A 389 -17.65 33.89 25.90
N LEU A 390 -17.36 34.66 24.85
CA LEU A 390 -17.69 36.08 24.77
C LEU A 390 -19.16 36.35 24.40
N GLU A 391 -19.83 35.43 23.72
CA GLU A 391 -21.29 35.48 23.49
C GLU A 391 -22.09 35.49 24.79
N LYS A 392 -21.56 34.94 25.89
CA LYS A 392 -22.19 35.03 27.22
C LYS A 392 -22.17 36.45 27.84
N PHE A 393 -21.44 37.38 27.23
CA PHE A 393 -21.32 38.77 27.67
C PHE A 393 -22.01 39.76 26.72
N LYS A 394 -22.71 39.27 25.70
CA LYS A 394 -23.73 40.03 24.96
C LYS A 394 -25.09 39.74 25.58
#